data_AF-A0A956EUG0-F1
#
_entry.id   AF-A0A956EUG0-F1
#
_cell.length_a   1.000
_cell.length_b   1.000
_cell.length_c   1.000
_cell.angle_alpha   90.00
_cell.angle_beta   90.00
_cell.angle_gamma   90.00
#
_symmetry.space_group_name_H-M   'P 1'
#
loop_
_entity.id
_entity.type
_entity.pdbx_description
1 polymer ?
#
loop_
_entity_poly.entity_id
_entity_poly.type
_entity_poly.pdbx_seq_one_letter_code
_entity_poly.pdbx_strand_id
1 'polypeptide(L)'
;MRQWTPVQAAIGVAIFGSVLAAAIPSFFENLHASRLAEPVDGLKRLATRATALAAGRPAEVAYPETVPLTPADVPMGKLATDPPGTWDNPTWRQLEFEWTVPHAYSFAFESRNAKGHSTFRAWAHGDLDGDGLRSTFEISGETKDGELPVVFPMDIQREVE
;
A
#
# COMPACT_ATOMS: atom_id res chain seq x y z
N MET A 1 -30.29 18.51 -42.45
CA MET A 1 -29.38 18.98 -41.39
C MET A 1 -30.20 19.75 -40.37
N ARG A 2 -30.29 19.28 -39.11
CA ARG A 2 -31.03 20.00 -38.05
C ARG A 2 -30.24 21.25 -37.67
N GLN A 3 -30.81 22.44 -37.87
CA GLN A 3 -30.18 23.69 -37.44
C GLN A 3 -30.42 23.89 -35.94
N TRP A 4 -29.36 24.03 -35.17
CA TRP A 4 -29.43 24.25 -33.72
C TRP A 4 -29.72 25.72 -33.44
N THR A 5 -30.63 26.00 -32.50
CA THR A 5 -30.86 27.37 -32.06
C THR A 5 -29.81 27.79 -31.02
N PRO A 6 -29.47 29.09 -30.92
CA PRO A 6 -28.53 29.58 -29.89
C PRO A 6 -28.95 29.21 -28.47
N VAL A 7 -30.26 29.19 -28.19
CA VAL A 7 -30.80 28.79 -26.88
C VAL A 7 -30.57 27.30 -26.60
N GLN A 8 -30.79 26.43 -27.59
CA GLN A 8 -30.53 25.00 -27.43
C GLN A 8 -29.04 24.71 -27.20
N ALA A 9 -28.15 25.44 -27.89
CA ALA A 9 -26.71 25.36 -27.65
C ALA A 9 -26.34 25.84 -26.24
N ALA A 10 -26.92 26.96 -25.77
CA ALA A 10 -26.65 27.49 -24.44
C ALA A 10 -27.10 26.54 -23.31
N ILE A 11 -28.28 25.93 -23.44
CA ILE A 11 -28.77 24.92 -22.49
C ILE A 11 -27.85 23.70 -22.49
N GLY A 12 -27.43 23.22 -23.67
CA GLY A 12 -26.51 22.09 -23.79
C GLY A 12 -25.18 22.35 -23.09
N VAL A 13 -24.58 23.53 -23.31
CA VAL A 13 -23.31 23.93 -22.67
C VAL A 13 -23.49 24.08 -21.16
N ALA A 14 -24.59 24.67 -20.69
CA ALA A 14 -24.84 24.84 -19.26
C ALA A 14 -24.97 23.49 -18.54
N ILE A 15 -25.77 22.56 -19.07
CA ILE A 15 -25.94 21.22 -18.48
C ILE A 15 -24.61 20.46 -18.51
N PHE A 16 -23.91 20.47 -19.65
CA PHE A 16 -22.64 19.78 -19.79
C PHE A 16 -21.57 20.33 -18.84
N GLY A 17 -21.49 21.66 -18.70
CA GLY A 17 -20.59 22.33 -17.77
C GLY A 17 -20.89 21.99 -16.31
N SER A 18 -22.16 21.97 -15.91
CA SER A 18 -22.54 21.59 -14.54
C SER A 18 -22.20 20.14 -14.21
N VAL A 19 -22.41 19.21 -15.15
CA VAL A 19 -22.05 17.79 -14.97
C VAL A 19 -20.53 17.62 -14.86
N LEU A 20 -19.76 18.27 -15.73
CA LEU A 20 -18.29 18.22 -15.68
C LEU A 20 -17.74 18.80 -14.37
N ALA A 21 -18.28 19.93 -13.91
CA ALA A 21 -17.85 20.57 -12.67
C ALA A 21 -18.02 19.66 -11.44
N ALA A 22 -19.06 18.82 -11.42
CA ALA A 22 -19.28 17.85 -10.35
C ALA A 22 -18.48 16.55 -10.54
N ALA A 23 -18.30 16.08 -11.78
CA ALA A 23 -17.66 14.80 -12.07
C ALA A 23 -16.12 14.85 -11.88
N ILE A 24 -15.47 15.93 -12.33
CA ILE A 24 -14.01 16.03 -12.33
C ILE A 24 -13.40 15.89 -10.92
N PRO A 25 -13.86 16.62 -9.88
CA PRO A 25 -13.31 16.46 -8.53
C PRO A 25 -13.45 15.04 -8.00
N SER A 26 -14.62 14.42 -8.18
CA SER A 26 -14.87 13.04 -7.73
C SER A 26 -13.95 12.02 -8.40
N PHE A 27 -13.62 12.25 -9.68
CA PHE A 27 -12.73 11.37 -10.42
C PHE A 27 -11.30 11.46 -9.90
N PHE A 28 -10.81 12.67 -9.61
CA PHE A 28 -9.48 12.85 -9.02
C PHE A 28 -9.39 12.27 -7.61
N GLU A 29 -10.41 12.42 -6.76
CA GLU A 29 -10.45 11.80 -5.44
C GLU A 29 -10.37 10.27 -5.54
N ASN A 30 -11.13 9.66 -6.44
CA ASN A 30 -11.10 8.22 -6.68
C ASN A 30 -9.74 7.74 -7.20
N LEU A 31 -9.08 8.51 -8.07
CA LEU A 31 -7.73 8.18 -8.55
C LEU A 31 -6.67 8.24 -7.44
N HIS A 32 -6.74 9.25 -6.56
CA HIS A 32 -5.84 9.34 -5.40
C HIS A 32 -6.10 8.20 -4.41
N ALA A 33 -7.37 7.90 -4.12
CA ALA A 33 -7.75 6.77 -3.27
C ALA A 33 -7.25 5.44 -3.85
N SER A 34 -7.33 5.25 -5.17
CA SER A 34 -6.84 4.05 -5.85
C SER A 34 -5.33 3.86 -5.73
N ARG A 35 -4.54 4.96 -5.70
CA ARG A 35 -3.07 4.89 -5.57
C ARG A 35 -2.63 4.51 -4.15
N LEU A 36 -3.44 4.85 -3.14
CA LEU A 36 -3.15 4.51 -1.74
C LEU A 36 -3.67 3.11 -1.34
N ALA A 37 -4.57 2.52 -2.12
CA ALA A 37 -5.15 1.23 -1.80
C ALA A 37 -4.09 0.12 -1.70
N GLU A 38 -3.17 0.06 -2.67
CA GLU A 38 -2.13 -0.97 -2.74
C GLU A 38 -1.21 -1.00 -1.50
N PRO A 39 -0.54 0.11 -1.10
CA PRO A 39 0.34 0.09 0.06
C PRO A 39 -0.45 -0.11 1.36
N VAL A 40 -1.63 0.51 1.50
CA VAL A 40 -2.45 0.40 2.71
C VAL A 40 -2.96 -1.03 2.91
N ASP A 41 -3.51 -1.65 1.87
CA ASP A 41 -4.02 -3.03 1.95
C ASP A 41 -2.88 -4.03 2.08
N GLY A 42 -1.76 -3.81 1.39
CA GLY A 42 -0.56 -4.63 1.52
C GLY A 42 -0.01 -4.63 2.96
N LEU A 43 0.16 -3.45 3.55
CA LEU A 43 0.65 -3.31 4.93
C LEU A 43 -0.34 -3.86 5.96
N LYS A 44 -1.66 -3.67 5.77
CA LYS A 44 -2.68 -4.29 6.63
C LYS A 44 -2.63 -5.81 6.57
N ARG A 45 -2.45 -6.40 5.38
CA ARG A 45 -2.26 -7.85 5.21
C ARG A 45 -1.02 -8.32 5.96
N LEU A 46 0.10 -7.63 5.81
CA LEU A 46 1.34 -7.94 6.53
C LEU A 46 1.18 -7.89 8.05
N ALA A 47 0.58 -6.82 8.58
CA ALA A 47 0.33 -6.69 10.02
C ALA A 47 -0.63 -7.76 10.55
N THR A 48 -1.69 -8.08 9.80
CA THR A 48 -2.64 -9.15 10.16
C THR A 48 -1.94 -10.51 10.21
N ARG A 49 -1.06 -10.80 9.24
CA ARG A 49 -0.34 -12.07 9.18
C ARG A 49 0.76 -12.16 10.22
N ALA A 50 1.49 -11.06 10.46
CA ALA A 50 2.49 -10.98 11.51
C ALA A 50 1.88 -11.19 12.91
N THR A 51 0.74 -10.54 13.20
CA THR A 51 0.05 -10.73 14.49
C THR A 51 -0.54 -12.13 14.62
N ALA A 52 -1.11 -12.70 13.56
CA ALA A 52 -1.57 -14.09 13.56
C ALA A 52 -0.43 -15.08 13.79
N LEU A 53 0.75 -14.82 13.22
CA LEU A 53 1.95 -15.63 13.41
C LEU A 53 2.46 -15.56 14.86
N ALA A 54 2.50 -14.35 15.43
CA ALA A 54 2.96 -14.10 16.79
C ALA A 54 1.99 -14.63 17.87
N ALA A 55 0.69 -14.72 17.56
CA ALA A 55 -0.31 -15.18 18.50
C ALA A 55 -0.01 -16.61 19.00
N GLY A 56 0.24 -16.74 20.30
CA GLY A 56 0.54 -18.02 20.94
C GLY A 56 1.98 -18.53 20.77
N ARG A 57 2.88 -17.72 20.20
CA ARG A 57 4.32 -18.01 20.16
C ARG A 57 5.07 -17.25 21.26
N PRO A 58 6.19 -17.79 21.77
CA PRO A 58 7.12 -17.01 22.58
C PRO A 58 7.64 -15.81 21.78
N ALA A 59 7.83 -14.67 22.44
CA ALA A 59 8.30 -13.43 21.83
C ALA A 59 9.59 -13.67 21.01
N GLU A 60 10.56 -14.42 21.56
CA GLU A 60 11.86 -14.72 20.94
C GLU A 60 11.78 -15.33 19.52
N VAL A 61 10.64 -15.89 19.12
CA VAL A 61 10.40 -16.47 17.79
C VAL A 61 9.07 -16.03 17.18
N ALA A 62 8.54 -14.88 17.61
CA ALA A 62 7.21 -14.42 17.24
C ALA A 62 7.09 -14.05 15.76
N TYR A 63 8.09 -13.35 15.22
CA TYR A 63 8.09 -12.83 13.84
C TYR A 63 9.12 -13.55 12.95
N PRO A 64 8.91 -13.60 11.63
CA PRO A 64 9.88 -14.17 10.69
C PRO A 64 11.11 -13.27 10.56
N GLU A 65 12.16 -13.76 9.90
CA GLU A 65 13.39 -12.97 9.68
C GLU A 65 13.14 -11.72 8.83
N THR A 66 13.98 -10.70 9.02
CA THR A 66 13.97 -9.47 8.22
C THR A 66 14.23 -9.76 6.74
N VAL A 67 13.41 -9.18 5.87
CA VAL A 67 13.55 -9.22 4.41
C VAL A 67 13.61 -7.77 3.88
N PRO A 68 14.60 -7.45 3.02
CA PRO A 68 14.70 -6.12 2.43
C PRO A 68 13.57 -5.88 1.44
N LEU A 69 13.63 -4.70 0.82
CA LEU A 69 12.66 -4.27 -0.18
C LEU A 69 12.53 -5.30 -1.32
N THR A 70 11.30 -5.72 -1.60
CA THR A 70 10.92 -6.70 -2.61
C THR A 70 9.77 -6.12 -3.46
N PRO A 71 9.94 -6.02 -4.80
CA PRO A 71 11.22 -6.08 -5.51
C PRO A 71 12.21 -5.00 -5.01
N ALA A 72 13.52 -5.24 -5.17
CA ALA A 72 14.55 -4.31 -4.69
C ALA A 72 14.50 -2.95 -5.40
N ASP A 73 14.15 -2.96 -6.68
CA ASP A 73 13.89 -1.77 -7.48
C ASP A 73 12.42 -1.38 -7.32
N VAL A 74 12.19 -0.16 -6.84
CA VAL A 74 10.84 0.41 -6.70
C VAL A 74 10.31 0.78 -8.09
N PRO A 75 9.09 0.36 -8.46
CA PRO A 75 8.45 0.81 -9.70
C PRO A 75 8.37 2.35 -9.76
N MET A 76 8.78 2.94 -10.89
CA MET A 76 8.85 4.39 -11.10
C MET A 76 7.83 4.84 -12.16
N GLY A 77 6.79 5.55 -11.73
CA GLY A 77 5.75 6.15 -12.59
C GLY A 77 4.91 5.14 -13.39
N LYS A 78 5.10 3.84 -13.19
CA LYS A 78 4.47 2.74 -13.95
C LYS A 78 4.27 1.52 -13.07
N LEU A 79 3.22 0.76 -13.38
CA LEU A 79 3.02 -0.55 -12.78
C LEU A 79 4.05 -1.55 -13.30
N ALA A 80 4.69 -2.27 -12.37
CA ALA A 80 5.61 -3.35 -12.68
C ALA A 80 4.93 -4.71 -12.45
N THR A 81 5.30 -5.70 -13.27
CA THR A 81 4.95 -7.10 -13.02
C THR A 81 6.22 -7.83 -12.65
N ASP A 82 6.23 -8.46 -11.48
CA ASP A 82 7.41 -9.15 -11.00
C ASP A 82 7.65 -10.46 -11.74
N PRO A 83 8.92 -10.83 -11.99
CA PRO A 83 9.26 -12.17 -12.43
C PRO A 83 8.80 -13.24 -11.41
N PRO A 84 8.48 -14.47 -11.87
CA PRO A 84 8.22 -15.59 -10.98
C PRO A 84 9.38 -15.79 -10.00
N GLY A 85 9.06 -16.02 -8.73
CA GLY A 85 10.03 -16.25 -7.67
C GLY A 85 10.51 -15.00 -6.92
N THR A 86 10.11 -13.80 -7.34
CA THR A 86 10.42 -12.54 -6.61
C THR A 86 9.96 -12.60 -5.15
N TRP A 87 8.80 -13.21 -4.89
CA TRP A 87 8.19 -13.33 -3.57
C TRP A 87 8.49 -14.67 -2.86
N ASP A 88 9.43 -15.47 -3.35
CA ASP A 88 9.73 -16.81 -2.80
C ASP A 88 10.50 -16.81 -1.47
N ASN A 89 10.90 -15.64 -0.97
CA ASN A 89 11.62 -15.52 0.28
C ASN A 89 10.83 -16.21 1.43
N PRO A 90 11.48 -17.01 2.30
CA PRO A 90 10.81 -17.69 3.41
C PRO A 90 9.99 -16.77 4.31
N THR A 91 10.40 -15.50 4.47
CA THR A 91 9.64 -14.50 5.23
C THR A 91 8.32 -14.18 4.55
N TRP A 92 8.32 -13.92 3.24
CA TRP A 92 7.09 -13.67 2.48
C TRP A 92 6.12 -14.85 2.51
N ARG A 93 6.65 -16.07 2.40
CA ARG A 93 5.84 -17.30 2.51
C ARG A 93 5.24 -17.47 3.91
N GLN A 94 6.01 -17.23 4.97
CA GLN A 94 5.49 -17.28 6.35
C GLN A 94 4.42 -16.24 6.62
N LEU A 95 4.51 -15.08 5.96
CA LEU A 95 3.51 -14.01 6.03
C LEU A 95 2.37 -14.19 5.02
N GLU A 96 2.38 -15.26 4.21
CA GLU A 96 1.43 -15.49 3.12
C GLU A 96 1.24 -14.24 2.23
N PHE A 97 2.36 -13.60 1.88
CA PHE A 97 2.40 -12.33 1.18
C PHE A 97 3.07 -12.46 -0.19
N GLU A 98 2.37 -12.00 -1.22
CA GLU A 98 2.87 -11.88 -2.58
C GLU A 98 2.02 -10.89 -3.37
N TRP A 99 2.59 -10.40 -4.47
CA TRP A 99 1.89 -9.65 -5.50
C TRP A 99 2.06 -10.35 -6.85
N THR A 100 0.95 -10.83 -7.41
CA THR A 100 0.92 -11.53 -8.71
C THR A 100 0.34 -10.67 -9.83
N VAL A 101 -0.03 -9.42 -9.52
CA VAL A 101 -0.64 -8.45 -10.43
C VAL A 101 0.30 -7.26 -10.60
N PRO A 102 0.13 -6.45 -11.67
CA PRO A 102 0.89 -5.22 -11.83
C PRO A 102 0.71 -4.28 -10.62
N HIS A 103 1.82 -3.81 -10.06
CA HIS A 103 1.87 -3.07 -8.79
C HIS A 103 2.83 -1.88 -8.88
N ALA A 104 2.66 -0.88 -8.01
CA ALA A 104 3.47 0.34 -7.99
C ALA A 104 4.43 0.41 -6.78
N TYR A 105 4.32 -0.52 -5.83
CA TYR A 105 5.02 -0.45 -4.57
C TYR A 105 5.88 -1.68 -4.32
N SER A 106 7.06 -1.44 -3.75
CA SER A 106 7.87 -2.50 -3.17
C SER A 106 7.69 -2.56 -1.66
N PHE A 107 7.75 -3.77 -1.10
CA PHE A 107 7.48 -4.03 0.31
C PHE A 107 8.72 -4.55 1.03
N ALA A 108 8.90 -4.15 2.28
CA ALA A 108 9.96 -4.64 3.16
C ALA A 108 9.37 -5.02 4.52
N PHE A 109 10.03 -5.94 5.23
CA PHE A 109 9.61 -6.36 6.57
C PHE A 109 10.85 -6.56 7.45
N GLU A 110 10.96 -5.79 8.52
CA GLU A 110 11.98 -5.95 9.57
C GLU A 110 11.33 -6.49 10.84
N SER A 111 12.02 -7.43 11.48
CA SER A 111 11.66 -7.89 12.82
C SER A 111 12.84 -7.80 13.76
N ARG A 112 12.53 -7.65 15.05
CA ARG A 112 13.48 -7.77 16.14
C ARG A 112 12.86 -8.65 17.20
N ASN A 113 13.24 -9.92 17.19
CA ASN A 113 12.80 -10.87 18.20
C ASN A 113 13.76 -10.88 19.38
N ALA A 114 13.21 -10.84 20.60
CA ALA A 114 13.94 -10.96 21.85
C ALA A 114 13.08 -11.65 22.91
N LYS A 115 13.71 -12.13 23.98
CA LYS A 115 13.01 -12.76 25.10
C LYS A 115 12.07 -11.76 25.77
N GLY A 116 10.81 -12.15 25.99
CA GLY A 116 9.81 -11.30 26.64
C GLY A 116 9.21 -10.18 25.78
N HIS A 117 9.87 -9.74 24.70
CA HIS A 117 9.40 -8.63 23.86
C HIS A 117 9.95 -8.74 22.44
N SER A 118 9.10 -8.52 21.45
CA SER A 118 9.51 -8.55 20.04
C SER A 118 8.70 -7.57 19.22
N THR A 119 9.32 -7.01 18.19
CA THR A 119 8.72 -5.97 17.34
C THR A 119 8.85 -6.31 15.86
N PHE A 120 7.94 -5.75 15.07
CA PHE A 120 8.06 -5.73 13.61
C PHE A 120 7.78 -4.35 13.06
N ARG A 121 8.35 -4.06 11.89
CA ARG A 121 8.06 -2.90 11.05
C ARG A 121 7.96 -3.37 9.62
N ALA A 122 6.93 -2.95 8.91
CA ALA A 122 6.74 -3.22 7.50
C ALA A 122 6.62 -1.91 6.75
N TRP A 123 7.27 -1.83 5.59
CA TRP A 123 7.26 -0.65 4.74
C TRP A 123 6.72 -0.95 3.36
N ALA A 124 6.08 0.05 2.76
CA ALA A 124 5.79 0.09 1.34
C ALA A 124 6.39 1.38 0.75
N HIS A 125 7.16 1.23 -0.31
CA HIS A 125 7.80 2.34 -1.03
C HIS A 125 7.30 2.36 -2.47
N GLY A 126 6.86 3.52 -2.94
CA GLY A 126 6.41 3.72 -4.32
C GLY A 126 6.85 5.08 -4.83
N ASP A 127 7.22 5.13 -6.11
CA ASP A 127 7.50 6.35 -6.86
C ASP A 127 6.41 6.48 -7.94
N LEU A 128 5.36 7.25 -7.65
CA LEU A 128 4.11 7.24 -8.41
C LEU A 128 4.17 8.09 -9.69
N ASP A 129 5.07 9.06 -9.76
CA ASP A 129 5.26 9.96 -10.90
C ASP A 129 6.62 9.80 -11.59
N GLY A 130 7.54 9.05 -10.99
CA GLY A 130 8.78 8.61 -11.59
C GLY A 130 9.91 9.63 -11.50
N ASP A 131 9.86 10.54 -10.54
CA ASP A 131 10.86 11.60 -10.37
C ASP A 131 12.04 11.20 -9.45
N GLY A 132 11.96 10.00 -8.85
CA GLY A 132 12.98 9.41 -7.98
C GLY A 132 12.79 9.70 -6.49
N LEU A 133 11.83 10.55 -6.12
CA LEU A 133 11.36 10.68 -4.75
C LEU A 133 10.30 9.59 -4.45
N ARG A 134 10.18 9.20 -3.18
CA ARG A 134 9.41 8.01 -2.79
C ARG A 134 8.38 8.34 -1.73
N SER A 135 7.14 7.94 -2.00
CA SER A 135 6.11 7.83 -0.97
C SER A 135 6.41 6.62 -0.09
N THR A 136 6.45 6.83 1.23
CA THR A 136 6.78 5.81 2.22
C THR A 136 5.61 5.60 3.16
N PHE A 137 5.18 4.35 3.29
CA PHE A 137 4.15 3.92 4.23
C PHE A 137 4.78 2.94 5.20
N GLU A 138 4.43 3.06 6.47
CA GLU A 138 4.94 2.19 7.52
C GLU A 138 3.81 1.70 8.42
N ILE A 139 3.82 0.41 8.74
CA ILE A 139 3.04 -0.13 9.85
C ILE A 139 3.96 -0.90 10.78
N SER A 140 3.73 -0.80 12.08
CA SER A 140 4.55 -1.47 13.09
C SER A 140 3.67 -2.13 14.15
N GLY A 141 4.27 -3.05 14.90
CA GLY A 141 3.60 -3.71 16.00
C GLY A 141 4.58 -4.41 16.92
N GLU A 142 4.06 -4.88 18.05
CA GLU A 142 4.84 -5.57 19.06
C GLU A 142 4.07 -6.72 19.69
N THR A 143 4.80 -7.64 20.29
CA THR A 143 4.24 -8.70 21.14
C THR A 143 5.12 -8.89 22.38
N LYS A 144 4.49 -9.31 23.47
CA LYS A 144 5.15 -9.66 24.73
C LYS A 144 4.67 -11.02 25.19
N ASP A 145 5.50 -11.72 25.95
CA ASP A 145 5.14 -13.06 26.44
C ASP A 145 3.88 -12.98 27.33
N GLY A 146 2.86 -13.76 26.98
CA GLY A 146 1.59 -13.80 27.69
C GLY A 146 0.61 -12.67 27.35
N GLU A 147 0.97 -11.76 26.44
CA GLU A 147 0.09 -10.71 25.93
C GLU A 147 -0.32 -10.99 24.48
N LEU A 148 -1.43 -10.37 24.05
CA LEU A 148 -1.82 -10.41 22.64
C LEU A 148 -0.96 -9.43 21.83
N PRO A 149 -0.57 -9.78 20.59
CA PRO A 149 0.13 -8.85 19.72
C PRO A 149 -0.68 -7.57 19.48
N VAL A 150 0.00 -6.43 19.46
CA VAL A 150 -0.59 -5.12 19.19
C VAL A 150 -0.02 -4.53 17.91
N VAL A 151 -0.85 -3.79 17.18
CA VAL A 151 -0.47 -3.07 15.96
C VAL A 151 -0.65 -1.57 16.21
N PHE A 152 0.37 -0.80 15.86
CA PHE A 152 0.34 0.65 15.96
C PHE A 152 -0.29 1.28 14.71
N PRO A 153 -0.80 2.52 14.82
CA PRO A 153 -1.30 3.25 13.65
C PRO A 153 -0.26 3.34 12.54
N MET A 154 -0.73 3.29 11.30
CA MET A 154 0.11 3.43 10.11
C MET A 154 0.66 4.85 10.00
N ASP A 155 1.96 4.99 9.77
CA ASP A 155 2.59 6.26 9.42
C ASP A 155 2.68 6.39 7.89
N ILE A 156 2.42 7.59 7.39
CA ILE A 156 2.35 7.87 5.97
C ILE A 156 3.15 9.13 5.68
N GLN A 157 4.27 8.96 4.99
CA GLN A 157 5.11 10.06 4.50
C GLN A 157 4.92 10.15 2.99
N ARG A 158 4.09 11.11 2.58
CA ARG A 158 3.80 11.38 1.16
C ARG A 158 4.73 12.46 0.65
N GLU A 159 5.09 12.32 -0.61
CA GLU A 159 5.77 13.37 -1.34
C GLU A 159 4.81 14.44 -1.85
N VAL A 160 3.61 14.05 -2.27
CA VAL A 160 2.58 14.96 -2.79
C VAL A 160 1.51 15.19 -1.72
N GLU A 161 1.52 16.38 -1.12
CA GLU A 161 0.41 16.97 -0.34
C GLU A 161 -0.83 17.20 -1.22
#